data_AF-A0A7W9VV18-F1
#
_entry.id   AF-A0A7W9VV18-F1
#
_cell.length_a   1.000
_cell.length_b   1.000
_cell.length_c   1.000
_cell.angle_alpha   90.00
_cell.angle_beta   90.00
_cell.angle_gamma   90.00
#
_symmetry.space_group_name_H-M   'P 1'
#
loop_
_entity.id
_entity.type
_entity.pdbx_description
1 polymer ?
#
loop_
_entity_poly.entity_id
_entity_poly.type
_entity_poly.pdbx_seq_one_letter_code
_entity_poly.pdbx_strand_id
1 'polypeptide(L)' 'MATQNNLPPSVEKAGTARSVKMEAERLAADPRVSDYDFWRSLRNVDNRIFEISAKGQPIPFDMVRWRAILKQARSRRGYA' A
#
# COMPACT_ATOMS: atom_id res chain seq x y z
N MET A 1 49.08 4.90 3.24
CA MET A 1 47.99 5.87 2.95
C MET A 1 46.76 5.08 2.56
N ALA A 2 45.74 5.01 3.41
CA ALA A 2 44.48 4.33 3.11
C ALA A 2 43.37 5.40 3.12
N THR A 3 42.84 5.71 1.94
CA THR A 3 41.73 6.66 1.78
C THR A 3 40.47 6.00 2.32
N GLN A 4 40.05 6.36 3.54
CA GLN A 4 38.73 6.05 4.05
C GLN A 4 37.71 6.85 3.23
N ASN A 5 37.00 6.17 2.35
CA ASN A 5 35.84 6.69 1.63
C ASN A 5 34.71 6.94 2.64
N ASN A 6 34.69 8.13 3.23
CA ASN A 6 33.53 8.66 3.93
C ASN A 6 32.45 9.02 2.90
N LEU A 7 31.74 8.02 2.40
CA LEU A 7 30.45 8.24 1.74
C LEU A 7 29.48 8.73 2.83
N PRO A 8 28.76 9.85 2.66
CA PRO A 8 27.67 10.19 3.55
C PRO A 8 26.62 9.06 3.52
N PRO A 9 25.90 8.78 4.63
CA PRO A 9 24.77 7.85 4.58
C PRO A 9 23.78 8.40 3.56
N SER A 10 23.59 7.68 2.46
CA SER A 10 22.59 7.98 1.45
C SER A 10 21.27 8.27 2.13
N VAL A 11 20.79 9.49 1.95
CA VAL A 11 19.57 10.07 2.51
C VAL A 11 18.47 9.02 2.64
N GLU A 12 18.13 8.72 3.88
CA GLU A 12 17.02 7.89 4.31
C GLU A 12 15.69 8.40 3.71
N LYS A 13 15.32 7.95 2.52
CA LYS A 13 13.90 7.81 2.11
C LYS A 13 13.68 6.56 1.27
N ALA A 14 14.33 5.45 1.64
CA ALA A 14 13.71 4.15 1.47
C ALA A 14 12.53 4.14 2.46
N GLY A 15 11.34 4.54 1.99
CA GLY A 15 10.14 4.62 2.82
C GLY A 15 10.03 3.35 3.64
N THR A 16 10.08 3.48 4.97
CA THR A 16 10.01 2.37 5.91
C THR A 16 8.95 1.40 5.40
N ALA A 17 9.35 0.17 5.06
CA ALA A 17 8.45 -0.84 4.52
C ALA A 17 7.41 -1.19 5.60
N ARG A 18 6.40 -0.34 5.75
CA ARG A 18 5.34 -0.49 6.74
C ARG A 18 4.55 -1.71 6.32
N SER A 19 4.42 -2.63 7.27
CA SER A 19 3.65 -3.85 7.06
C SER A 19 2.23 -3.50 6.65
N VAL A 20 1.63 -4.38 5.83
CA VAL A 20 0.23 -4.27 5.40
C VAL A 20 -0.68 -4.08 6.62
N LYS A 21 -0.39 -4.80 7.71
CA LYS A 21 -1.10 -4.72 8.98
C LYS A 21 -1.09 -3.32 9.59
N MET A 22 0.10 -2.72 9.73
CA MET A 22 0.24 -1.39 10.33
C MET A 22 -0.46 -0.30 9.51
N GLU A 23 -0.35 -0.36 8.18
CA GLU A 23 -1.00 0.63 7.33
C GLU A 23 -2.52 0.46 7.33
N ALA A 24 -3.00 -0.79 7.35
CA ALA A 24 -4.42 -1.09 7.48
C ALA A 24 -5.00 -0.59 8.82
N GLU A 25 -4.27 -0.77 9.92
CA GLU A 25 -4.64 -0.25 11.24
C GLU A 25 -4.72 1.28 11.24
N ARG A 26 -3.70 1.93 10.69
CA ARG A 26 -3.67 3.40 10.59
C ARG A 26 -4.85 3.93 9.81
N LEU A 27 -5.15 3.34 8.65
CA LEU A 27 -6.27 3.76 7.80
C LEU A 27 -7.62 3.46 8.46
N ALA A 28 -7.79 2.28 9.06
CA ALA A 28 -9.03 1.94 9.75
C ALA A 28 -9.33 2.91 10.91
N ALA A 29 -8.30 3.38 11.61
CA ALA A 29 -8.45 4.34 12.70
C ALA A 29 -8.61 5.80 12.25
N ASP A 30 -8.41 6.13 10.98
CA ASP A 30 -8.47 7.52 10.50
C ASP A 30 -9.94 7.98 10.29
N PRO A 31 -10.46 8.93 11.09
CA PRO A 31 -11.85 9.39 10.98
C PRO A 31 -12.11 10.22 9.73
N ARG A 32 -11.07 10.67 9.02
CA ARG A 32 -11.21 11.44 7.77
C ARG A 32 -11.56 10.55 6.58
N VAL A 33 -11.34 9.24 6.70
CA VAL A 33 -11.64 8.27 5.65
C VAL A 33 -12.96 7.60 5.97
N SER A 34 -13.94 7.74 5.09
CA SER A 34 -15.25 7.11 5.24
C SER A 34 -15.23 5.66 4.73
N ASP A 35 -16.25 4.88 5.09
CA ASP A 35 -16.39 3.51 4.56
C ASP A 35 -16.65 3.50 3.04
N TYR A 36 -17.27 4.57 2.53
CA TYR A 36 -17.40 4.79 1.09
C TYR A 36 -16.04 4.93 0.41
N ASP A 37 -15.10 5.67 1.01
CA ASP A 37 -13.76 5.84 0.45
C ASP A 37 -13.00 4.51 0.38
N PHE A 38 -13.14 3.64 1.39
CA PHE A 38 -12.60 2.29 1.35
C PHE A 38 -13.19 1.46 0.22
N TRP A 39 -14.52 1.44 0.11
CA TRP A 39 -15.21 0.70 -0.92
C TRP A 39 -14.82 1.19 -2.33
N ARG A 40 -14.84 2.51 -2.54
CA ARG A 40 -14.55 3.14 -3.83
C ARG A 40 -13.10 2.90 -4.24
N SER A 41 -12.16 3.00 -3.31
CA SER A 41 -10.73 2.79 -3.54
C SER A 41 -10.42 1.33 -3.83
N LEU A 42 -11.01 0.39 -3.06
CA LEU A 42 -10.84 -1.04 -3.31
C LEU A 42 -11.31 -1.42 -4.71
N ARG A 43 -12.47 -0.91 -5.12
CA ARG A 43 -13.00 -1.14 -6.47
C ARG A 43 -12.11 -0.56 -7.57
N ASN A 44 -11.52 0.61 -7.36
CA ASN A 44 -10.54 1.18 -8.30
C ASN A 44 -9.31 0.28 -8.47
N VAL A 45 -8.76 -0.22 -7.36
CA VAL A 45 -7.60 -1.11 -7.38
C VAL A 45 -7.94 -2.42 -8.09
N ASP A 46 -9.07 -3.05 -7.76
CA ASP A 46 -9.51 -4.30 -8.40
C ASP A 46 -9.73 -4.12 -9.91
N ASN A 47 -10.41 -3.05 -10.34
CA ASN A 47 -10.61 -2.74 -11.75
C ASN A 47 -9.28 -2.57 -12.49
N ARG A 48 -8.34 -1.84 -11.89
CA ARG A 48 -7.05 -1.59 -12.53
C ARG A 48 -6.19 -2.85 -12.61
N ILE A 49 -6.22 -3.70 -11.59
CA ILE A 49 -5.59 -5.02 -11.64
C ILE A 49 -6.20 -5.87 -12.75
N PHE A 50 -7.53 -5.85 -12.89
CA PHE A 50 -8.23 -6.55 -13.96
C PHE A 50 -7.81 -6.06 -15.35
N GLU A 51 -7.75 -4.75 -15.57
CA GLU A 51 -7.28 -4.17 -16.86
C GLU A 51 -5.85 -4.59 -17.21
N ILE A 52 -4.94 -4.60 -16.23
CA ILE A 52 -3.54 -4.98 -16.42
C ILE A 52 -3.43 -6.48 -16.75
N SER A 53 -4.15 -7.30 -15.99
CA SER A 53 -4.24 -8.74 -16.23
C SER A 53 -4.81 -9.06 -17.61
N ALA A 54 -5.89 -8.38 -18.01
CA ALA A 54 -6.53 -8.55 -19.32
C ALA A 54 -5.59 -8.19 -20.48
N LYS A 55 -4.63 -7.29 -20.27
CA LYS A 55 -3.60 -6.93 -21.24
C LYS A 55 -2.39 -7.87 -21.24
N GLY A 56 -2.38 -8.91 -20.41
CA GLY A 56 -1.24 -9.81 -20.25
C GLY A 56 -0.02 -9.13 -19.63
N GLN A 57 -0.21 -8.01 -18.93
CA GLN A 57 0.88 -7.25 -18.33
C GLN A 57 1.13 -7.72 -16.88
N PRO A 58 2.38 -7.65 -16.40
CA PRO A 58 2.68 -7.97 -15.02
C PRO A 58 1.97 -7.00 -14.07
N ILE A 59 1.30 -7.53 -13.06
CA ILE A 59 0.60 -6.74 -12.04
C ILE A 59 1.65 -6.10 -11.12
N PRO A 60 1.68 -4.77 -10.97
CA PRO A 60 2.63 -4.12 -10.06
C PRO A 60 2.36 -4.54 -8.61
N PHE A 61 3.43 -4.90 -7.89
CA PHE A 61 3.33 -5.41 -6.51
C PHE A 61 2.61 -4.43 -5.56
N ASP A 62 2.83 -3.12 -5.73
CA ASP A 62 2.17 -2.10 -4.94
C ASP A 62 0.65 -2.15 -5.03
N MET A 63 0.08 -2.54 -6.18
CA MET A 63 -1.38 -2.67 -6.33
C MET A 63 -1.90 -3.84 -5.51
N VAL A 64 -1.16 -4.96 -5.49
CA VAL A 64 -1.48 -6.12 -4.65
C VAL A 64 -1.36 -5.75 -3.17
N ARG A 65 -0.32 -5.01 -2.80
CA ARG A 65 -0.11 -4.50 -1.44
C ARG A 65 -1.26 -3.59 -1.01
N TRP A 66 -1.64 -2.61 -1.83
CA TRP A 66 -2.74 -1.69 -1.54
C TRP A 66 -4.08 -2.40 -1.45
N ARG A 67 -4.34 -3.38 -2.33
CA ARG A 67 -5.53 -4.24 -2.25
C ARG A 67 -5.62 -4.94 -0.90
N ALA A 68 -4.51 -5.52 -0.42
CA ALA A 68 -4.45 -6.20 0.87
C ALA A 68 -4.69 -5.23 2.03
N ILE A 69 -4.06 -4.05 2.00
CA ILE A 69 -4.26 -2.99 3.00
C ILE A 69 -5.74 -2.59 3.08
N LEU A 70 -6.37 -2.30 1.95
CA LEU A 70 -7.76 -1.84 1.89
C LEU A 70 -8.74 -2.91 2.38
N LYS A 71 -8.54 -4.18 1.99
CA LYS A 71 -9.35 -5.30 2.49
C LYS A 71 -9.23 -5.45 4.00
N GLN A 72 -8.00 -5.39 4.53
CA GLN A 72 -7.77 -5.55 5.96
C GLN A 72 -8.30 -4.35 6.76
N ALA A 73 -8.15 -3.13 6.26
CA ALA A 73 -8.68 -1.93 6.91
C ALA A 73 -10.21 -1.96 6.99
N ARG A 74 -10.87 -2.36 5.90
CA ARG A 74 -12.34 -2.45 5.83
C ARG A 74 -12.90 -3.55 6.74
N SER A 75 -12.27 -4.73 6.77
CA SER A 75 -12.66 -5.83 7.67
C SER A 75 -12.59 -5.41 9.14
N ARG A 76 -11.58 -4.62 9.54
CA ARG A 76 -11.44 -4.10 10.91
C ARG A 76 -12.55 -3.11 11.31
N ARG A 77 -13.18 -2.44 10.34
CA ARG A 77 -14.32 -1.54 10.58
C ARG A 77 -15.66 -2.28 10.68
N GLY A 78 -15.67 -3.60 10.58
CA GLY A 78 -16.90 -4.41 10.69
C GLY A 78 -17.62 -4.68 9.37
N TYR A 79 -17.03 -4.29 8.23
CA TYR A 79 -17.53 -4.64 6.91
C TYR A 79 -16.72 -5.83 6.38
N ALA A 80 -17.14 -7.03 6.78
CA ALA A 80 -16.59 -8.31 6.29
C ALA A 80 -17.31 -8.74 4.99
#